data_AF-E0ULH3-F1
#
_entry.id   AF-E0ULH3-F1
#
_cell.length_a   1.000
_cell.length_b   1.000
_cell.length_c   1.000
_cell.angle_alpha   90.00
_cell.angle_beta   90.00
_cell.angle_gamma   90.00
#
_symmetry.space_group_name_H-M   'P 1'
#
loop_
_entity.id
_entity.type
_entity.pdbx_description
1 polymer ?
#
loop_
_entity_poly.entity_id
_entity_poly.type
_entity_poly.pdbx_seq_one_letter_code
_entity_poly.pdbx_strand_id
1 'polypeptide(L)'
;MLQSAMQAQFIESLSQIKLSSKIVFIDAGVENYQSLMTQSLPDIEVILIPTNRDGIEQITEVLRHRQDIDTVHLVSHGSPGCLYLGNTQLNLETLNKYGNSLKQWFSVTNPNLLLYGCNVAAGNVGKEFVKKLHQLTEANIRASATPTGNAKLGGNWELEVTVGANCLSSLAFNLESLKDYSSVLLTPVLVGTYDTPGYARNVQVVNNLAYVADYRSGLQIIDITNPASPVLKGTYSGNAWNVQVVGNLAYVKELIILLMRLWMCKW
;
A
#
# COMPACT_ATOMS: atom_id res chain seq x y z
N MET A 1 56.20 6.09 18.02
CA MET A 1 55.77 6.39 16.63
C MET A 1 54.76 5.37 16.09
N LEU A 2 54.97 4.06 16.24
CA LEU A 2 53.99 3.04 15.78
C LEU A 2 52.65 3.07 16.53
N GLN A 3 52.69 3.27 17.85
CA GLN A 3 51.48 3.30 18.69
C GLN A 3 50.61 4.54 18.43
N SER A 4 51.24 5.71 18.18
CA SER A 4 50.54 6.95 17.82
C SER A 4 49.93 6.91 16.42
N ALA A 5 50.55 6.20 15.48
CA ALA A 5 50.01 5.99 14.14
C ALA A 5 48.79 5.05 14.15
N MET A 6 48.84 3.93 14.89
CA MET A 6 47.68 3.05 15.06
C MET A 6 46.50 3.74 15.76
N GLN A 7 46.78 4.60 16.75
CA GLN A 7 45.74 5.34 17.46
C GLN A 7 45.07 6.40 16.57
N ALA A 8 45.86 7.09 15.72
CA ALA A 8 45.32 8.02 14.73
C ALA A 8 44.48 7.30 13.65
N GLN A 9 44.95 6.13 13.18
CA GLN A 9 44.22 5.31 12.20
C GLN A 9 42.91 4.73 12.77
N PHE A 10 42.89 4.41 14.07
CA PHE A 10 41.70 3.97 14.79
C PHE A 10 40.72 5.12 15.08
N ILE A 11 41.21 6.33 15.35
CA ILE A 11 40.35 7.51 15.50
C ILE A 11 39.80 7.97 14.14
N GLU A 12 40.57 7.89 13.05
CA GLU A 12 40.08 8.11 11.69
C GLU A 12 39.00 7.08 11.32
N SER A 13 39.17 5.80 11.66
CA SER A 13 38.16 4.78 11.39
C SER A 13 36.89 4.95 12.23
N LEU A 14 37.01 5.44 13.47
CA LEU A 14 35.85 5.83 14.30
C LEU A 14 35.17 7.10 13.78
N SER A 15 35.91 8.06 13.22
CA SER A 15 35.35 9.26 12.57
C SER A 15 34.64 8.95 11.23
N GLN A 16 34.91 7.78 10.64
CA GLN A 16 34.22 7.25 9.48
C GLN A 16 33.02 6.37 9.82
N ILE A 17 32.69 6.14 11.11
CA ILE A 17 31.41 5.57 11.49
C ILE A 17 30.35 6.66 11.30
N LYS A 18 29.97 6.87 10.04
CA LYS A 18 28.80 7.65 9.67
C LYS A 18 27.60 6.89 10.23
N LEU A 19 26.98 7.43 11.29
CA LEU A 19 25.68 6.94 11.73
C LEU A 19 24.74 7.05 10.53
N SER A 20 24.13 5.93 10.14
CA SER A 20 23.21 5.92 9.00
C SER A 20 22.00 6.78 9.34
N SER A 21 21.73 7.79 8.53
CA SER A 21 20.64 8.73 8.74
C SER A 21 19.47 8.30 7.87
N LYS A 22 18.38 7.87 8.51
CA LYS A 22 17.25 7.20 7.88
C LYS A 22 15.97 7.97 8.14
N ILE A 23 15.14 8.07 7.11
CA ILE A 23 13.85 8.74 7.17
C ILE A 23 12.79 7.87 6.50
N VAL A 24 11.61 7.78 7.10
CA VAL A 24 10.44 7.15 6.50
C VAL A 24 9.37 8.19 6.26
N PHE A 25 8.94 8.28 5.00
CA PHE A 25 7.76 9.03 4.61
C PHE A 25 6.58 8.08 4.52
N ILE A 26 5.49 8.42 5.22
CA ILE A 26 4.25 7.64 5.24
C ILE A 26 3.14 8.47 4.63
N ASP A 27 2.55 7.96 3.55
CA ASP A 27 1.38 8.56 2.94
C ASP A 27 0.14 8.46 3.84
N ALA A 28 -0.53 9.59 4.08
CA ALA A 28 -1.72 9.64 4.93
C ALA A 28 -2.97 9.01 4.28
N GLY A 29 -2.89 8.63 2.99
CA GLY A 29 -3.93 7.89 2.29
C GLY A 29 -3.97 6.41 2.62
N VAL A 30 -2.87 5.85 3.14
CA VAL A 30 -2.80 4.44 3.56
C VAL A 30 -3.67 4.17 4.79
N GLU A 31 -4.39 3.05 4.79
CA GLU A 31 -5.23 2.66 5.92
C GLU A 31 -4.43 2.52 7.22
N ASN A 32 -4.93 3.07 8.33
CA ASN A 32 -4.28 2.95 9.64
C ASN A 32 -2.81 3.38 9.66
N TYR A 33 -2.42 4.38 8.87
CA TYR A 33 -1.05 4.91 8.82
C TYR A 33 -0.49 5.29 10.21
N GLN A 34 -1.34 5.67 11.17
CA GLN A 34 -0.94 5.98 12.55
C GLN A 34 -0.26 4.78 13.22
N SER A 35 -0.71 3.56 12.91
CA SER A 35 -0.09 2.32 13.40
C SER A 35 1.30 2.12 12.80
N LEU A 36 1.50 2.51 11.54
CA LEU A 36 2.82 2.43 10.89
C LEU A 36 3.79 3.44 11.49
N MET A 37 3.31 4.64 11.82
CA MET A 37 4.12 5.64 12.52
C MET A 37 4.62 5.14 13.88
N THR A 38 3.76 4.52 14.69
CA THR A 38 4.13 4.04 16.02
C THR A 38 4.99 2.77 16.01
N GLN A 39 4.96 2.00 14.91
CA GLN A 39 5.71 0.75 14.76
C GLN A 39 7.02 0.93 13.97
N SER A 40 7.32 2.15 13.53
CA SER A 40 8.61 2.50 12.93
C SER A 40 9.73 2.32 13.97
N LEU A 41 10.91 1.93 13.51
CA LEU A 41 12.07 1.75 14.39
C LEU A 41 12.49 3.09 15.02
N PRO A 42 12.97 3.09 16.27
CA PRO A 42 13.24 4.33 17.01
C PRO A 42 14.41 5.15 16.45
N ASP A 43 15.27 4.56 15.61
CA ASP A 43 16.38 5.23 14.92
C ASP A 43 15.97 5.88 13.59
N ILE A 44 14.68 5.82 13.22
CA ILE A 44 14.18 6.32 11.94
C ILE A 44 13.27 7.53 12.16
N GLU A 45 13.58 8.63 11.49
CA GLU A 45 12.73 9.82 11.49
C GLU A 45 11.45 9.55 10.68
N VAL A 46 10.28 9.79 11.27
CA VAL A 46 8.98 9.53 10.62
C VAL A 46 8.35 10.85 10.18
N ILE A 47 8.08 10.98 8.88
CA ILE A 47 7.39 12.13 8.29
C ILE A 47 6.09 11.66 7.62
N LEU A 48 4.99 12.35 7.91
CA LEU A 48 3.71 12.11 7.25
C LEU A 48 3.63 12.91 5.93
N ILE A 49 3.06 12.34 4.88
CA ILE A 49 2.69 13.03 3.65
C ILE A 49 1.17 13.26 3.63
N PRO A 50 0.70 14.48 3.90
CA PRO A 50 -0.69 14.88 3.67
C PRO A 50 -1.17 14.64 2.22
N THR A 51 -2.40 14.16 2.08
CA THR A 51 -3.05 13.83 0.78
C THR A 51 -3.55 15.03 -0.01
N ASN A 52 -3.43 16.25 0.52
CA ASN A 52 -3.94 17.47 -0.12
C ASN A 52 -2.90 18.22 -0.98
N ARG A 53 -1.66 17.72 -1.03
CA ARG A 53 -0.54 18.32 -1.78
C ARG A 53 0.21 17.25 -2.58
N ASP A 54 1.02 17.70 -3.52
CA ASP A 54 1.90 16.83 -4.29
C ASP A 54 2.92 16.16 -3.35
N GLY A 55 2.90 14.83 -3.26
CA GLY A 55 3.78 14.09 -2.35
C GLY A 55 5.26 14.18 -2.72
N ILE A 56 5.59 14.30 -4.02
CA ILE A 56 6.98 14.41 -4.45
C ILE A 56 7.54 15.77 -4.09
N GLU A 57 6.77 16.84 -4.24
CA GLU A 57 7.17 18.18 -3.79
C GLU A 57 7.42 18.20 -2.27
N GLN A 58 6.53 17.61 -1.48
CA GLN A 58 6.67 17.53 -0.02
C GLN A 58 7.94 16.77 0.41
N ILE A 59 8.21 15.60 -0.16
CA ILE A 59 9.44 14.83 0.13
C ILE A 59 10.67 15.68 -0.24
N THR A 60 10.62 16.34 -1.40
CA THR A 60 11.72 17.17 -1.89
C THR A 60 11.99 18.37 -0.98
N GLU A 61 10.95 19.02 -0.48
CA GLU A 61 11.05 20.13 0.47
C GLU A 61 11.79 19.72 1.75
N VAL A 62 11.49 18.52 2.27
CA VAL A 62 12.15 17.95 3.46
C VAL A 62 13.60 17.59 3.17
N LEU A 63 13.87 16.88 2.08
CA LEU A 63 15.21 16.36 1.79
C LEU A 63 16.20 17.44 1.32
N ARG A 64 15.74 18.54 0.72
CA ARG A 64 16.60 19.65 0.25
C ARG A 64 17.53 20.20 1.33
N HIS A 65 17.13 20.14 2.59
CA HIS A 65 17.88 20.67 3.71
C HIS A 65 18.70 19.61 4.47
N ARG A 66 18.76 18.38 3.95
CA ARG A 66 19.29 17.21 4.66
C ARG A 66 20.34 16.50 3.83
N GLN A 67 21.61 16.81 4.08
CA GLN A 67 22.75 16.23 3.34
C GLN A 67 23.27 14.92 3.95
N ASP A 68 22.74 14.53 5.10
CA ASP A 68 23.16 13.37 5.87
C ASP A 68 22.36 12.10 5.56
N ILE A 69 21.14 12.23 5.02
CA ILE A 69 20.22 11.12 4.74
C ILE A 69 20.83 10.16 3.71
N ASP A 70 21.00 8.91 4.12
CA ASP A 70 21.43 7.83 3.23
C ASP A 70 20.34 6.83 2.91
N THR A 71 19.24 6.81 3.68
CA THR A 71 18.14 5.89 3.45
C THR A 71 16.81 6.62 3.54
N VAL A 72 16.04 6.55 2.45
CA VAL A 72 14.65 7.00 2.41
C VAL A 72 13.75 5.77 2.28
N HIS A 73 12.75 5.67 3.16
CA HIS A 73 11.67 4.70 3.08
C HIS A 73 10.40 5.42 2.62
N LEU A 74 9.71 4.91 1.61
CA LEU A 74 8.44 5.46 1.12
C LEU A 74 7.32 4.44 1.32
N VAL A 75 6.31 4.82 2.08
CA VAL A 75 5.17 3.96 2.41
C VAL A 75 3.93 4.59 1.83
N SER A 76 3.26 3.86 0.94
CA SER A 76 2.14 4.39 0.16
C SER A 76 1.32 3.26 -0.43
N HIS A 77 0.15 3.58 -0.98
CA HIS A 77 -0.46 2.64 -1.91
C HIS A 77 0.41 2.43 -3.15
N GLY A 78 0.26 1.27 -3.80
CA GLY A 78 1.00 0.95 -5.02
C GLY A 78 0.19 0.14 -6.03
N SER A 79 0.65 0.20 -7.28
CA SER A 79 0.29 -0.70 -8.38
C SER A 79 1.51 -0.91 -9.28
N PRO A 80 1.52 -1.89 -10.21
CA PRO A 80 2.68 -2.14 -11.07
C PRO A 80 3.21 -0.88 -11.76
N GLY A 81 4.41 -0.44 -11.33
CA GLY A 81 5.10 0.75 -11.84
C GLY A 81 4.58 2.10 -11.34
N CYS A 82 3.83 2.14 -10.24
CA CYS A 82 3.25 3.37 -9.71
C CYS A 82 3.22 3.40 -8.16
N LEU A 83 3.63 4.54 -7.59
CA LEU A 83 3.40 4.92 -6.19
C LEU A 83 2.39 6.07 -6.11
N TYR A 84 1.50 6.03 -5.14
CA TYR A 84 0.53 7.10 -4.87
C TYR A 84 0.98 7.91 -3.65
N LEU A 85 1.41 9.15 -3.86
CA LEU A 85 2.02 9.98 -2.82
C LEU A 85 1.31 11.33 -2.77
N GLY A 86 0.69 11.65 -1.64
CA GLY A 86 -0.15 12.83 -1.48
C GLY A 86 -1.35 12.77 -2.45
N ASN A 87 -1.46 13.78 -3.32
CA ASN A 87 -2.42 13.80 -4.43
C ASN A 87 -1.80 13.48 -5.80
N THR A 88 -0.57 12.95 -5.84
CA THR A 88 0.14 12.65 -7.10
C THR A 88 0.45 11.17 -7.27
N GLN A 89 0.80 10.81 -8.50
CA GLN A 89 1.30 9.50 -8.88
C GLN A 89 2.74 9.62 -9.38
N LEU A 90 3.65 8.84 -8.78
CA LEU A 90 4.99 8.66 -9.31
C LEU A 90 5.04 7.37 -10.12
N ASN A 91 5.11 7.50 -11.45
CA ASN A 91 5.08 6.40 -12.40
C ASN A 91 5.90 6.74 -13.66
N LEU A 92 5.97 5.81 -14.62
CA LEU A 92 6.75 5.98 -15.85
C LEU A 92 6.39 7.21 -16.69
N GLU A 93 5.16 7.70 -16.61
CA GLU A 93 4.68 8.89 -17.35
C GLU A 93 5.07 10.19 -16.63
N THR A 94 5.10 10.18 -15.29
CA THR A 94 5.39 11.35 -14.47
C THR A 94 6.85 11.49 -14.05
N LEU A 95 7.68 10.45 -14.21
CA LEU A 95 9.11 10.50 -13.83
C LEU A 95 9.87 11.67 -14.49
N ASN A 96 9.56 12.00 -15.75
CA ASN A 96 10.20 13.12 -16.45
C ASN A 96 9.84 14.48 -15.80
N LYS A 97 8.60 14.65 -15.33
CA LYS A 97 8.16 15.85 -14.61
C LYS A 97 8.97 16.03 -13.32
N TYR A 98 9.22 14.95 -12.58
CA TYR A 98 9.88 14.97 -11.29
C TYR A 98 11.40 14.77 -11.34
N GLY A 99 12.00 14.66 -12.53
CA GLY A 99 13.41 14.30 -12.68
C GLY A 99 14.38 15.21 -11.91
N ASN A 100 14.14 16.52 -11.90
CA ASN A 100 14.98 17.46 -11.12
C ASN A 100 14.82 17.26 -9.61
N SER A 101 13.59 17.04 -9.15
CA SER A 101 13.29 16.76 -7.74
C SER A 101 13.95 15.46 -7.26
N LEU A 102 13.85 14.39 -8.05
CA LEU A 102 14.39 13.07 -7.69
C LEU A 102 15.93 13.08 -7.65
N LYS A 103 16.58 13.79 -8.58
CA LYS A 103 18.06 13.91 -8.64
C LYS A 103 18.66 14.60 -7.42
N GLN A 104 17.90 15.43 -6.72
CA GLN A 104 18.39 16.16 -5.55
C GLN A 104 17.99 15.52 -4.21
N TRP A 105 17.27 14.39 -4.21
CA TRP A 105 16.84 13.73 -2.97
C TRP A 105 18.01 13.23 -2.13
N PHE A 106 19.13 12.89 -2.76
CA PHE A 106 20.30 12.38 -2.08
C PHE A 106 21.53 13.20 -2.45
N SER A 107 22.34 13.53 -1.44
CA SER A 107 23.65 14.16 -1.60
C SER A 107 24.81 13.24 -1.22
N VAL A 108 24.50 12.04 -0.73
CA VAL A 108 25.47 11.07 -0.25
C VAL A 108 25.82 10.05 -1.34
N THR A 109 26.96 9.38 -1.21
CA THR A 109 27.31 8.27 -2.08
C THR A 109 26.54 7.01 -1.70
N ASN A 110 26.10 6.25 -2.71
CA ASN A 110 25.41 4.96 -2.56
C ASN A 110 24.15 4.99 -1.64
N PRO A 111 23.20 5.93 -1.85
CA PRO A 111 22.00 6.00 -1.02
C PRO A 111 21.08 4.80 -1.24
N ASN A 112 20.12 4.61 -0.34
CA ASN A 112 19.11 3.56 -0.41
C ASN A 112 17.71 4.16 -0.45
N LEU A 113 16.84 3.58 -1.27
CA LEU A 113 15.43 3.96 -1.39
C LEU A 113 14.56 2.70 -1.30
N LEU A 114 13.75 2.61 -0.24
CA LEU A 114 12.92 1.44 0.03
C LEU A 114 11.45 1.79 -0.23
N LEU A 115 10.80 1.05 -1.12
CA LEU A 115 9.45 1.35 -1.63
C LEU A 115 8.43 0.32 -1.12
N TYR A 116 7.69 0.69 -0.07
CA TYR A 116 6.58 -0.07 0.51
C TYR A 116 5.29 0.34 -0.20
N GLY A 117 5.17 -0.05 -1.46
CA GLY A 117 3.97 0.14 -2.27
C GLY A 117 3.57 -1.18 -2.88
N CYS A 118 2.32 -1.59 -2.66
CA CYS A 118 1.84 -2.88 -3.10
C CYS A 118 2.11 -3.09 -4.60
N ASN A 119 2.77 -4.21 -4.97
CA ASN A 119 3.07 -4.57 -6.35
C ASN A 119 3.84 -3.51 -7.18
N VAL A 120 4.46 -2.49 -6.56
CA VAL A 120 5.09 -1.38 -7.31
C VAL A 120 6.16 -1.87 -8.29
N ALA A 121 6.88 -2.93 -7.94
CA ALA A 121 7.92 -3.54 -8.75
C ALA A 121 7.45 -4.78 -9.52
N ALA A 122 6.15 -5.07 -9.53
CA ALA A 122 5.61 -6.25 -10.17
C ALA A 122 5.64 -6.16 -11.71
N GLY A 123 5.93 -7.29 -12.35
CA GLY A 123 5.94 -7.42 -13.81
C GLY A 123 7.00 -6.56 -14.52
N ASN A 124 6.91 -6.49 -15.84
CA ASN A 124 7.87 -5.75 -16.66
C ASN A 124 7.76 -4.23 -16.42
N VAL A 125 6.54 -3.73 -16.25
CA VAL A 125 6.29 -2.30 -16.00
C VAL A 125 6.91 -1.86 -14.66
N GLY A 126 6.70 -2.63 -13.59
CA GLY A 126 7.29 -2.33 -12.28
C GLY A 126 8.82 -2.37 -12.28
N LYS A 127 9.41 -3.38 -12.95
CA LYS A 127 10.88 -3.47 -13.10
C LYS A 127 11.47 -2.28 -13.86
N GLU A 128 10.84 -1.86 -14.96
CA GLU A 128 11.28 -0.69 -15.73
C GLU A 128 11.12 0.62 -14.94
N PHE A 129 10.04 0.76 -14.18
CA PHE A 129 9.83 1.88 -13.27
C PHE A 129 10.95 1.99 -12.24
N VAL A 130 11.23 0.92 -11.50
CA VAL A 130 12.27 0.91 -10.47
C VAL A 130 13.65 1.16 -11.09
N LYS A 131 13.95 0.61 -12.27
CA LYS A 131 15.20 0.85 -12.99
C LYS A 131 15.39 2.31 -13.38
N LYS A 132 14.36 2.97 -13.92
CA LYS A 132 14.42 4.40 -14.25
C LYS A 132 14.50 5.28 -13.01
N LEU A 133 13.82 4.90 -11.93
CA LEU A 133 13.92 5.61 -10.66
C LEU A 133 15.35 5.51 -10.10
N HIS A 134 15.97 4.34 -10.14
CA HIS A 134 17.37 4.14 -9.77
C HIS A 134 18.31 5.03 -10.61
N GLN A 135 18.08 5.13 -11.92
CA GLN A 135 18.88 6.00 -12.79
C GLN A 135 18.73 7.49 -12.48
N LEU A 136 17.59 7.92 -11.95
CA LEU A 136 17.33 9.32 -11.61
C LEU A 136 17.82 9.69 -10.22
N THR A 137 17.68 8.80 -9.24
CA THR A 137 18.07 9.06 -7.84
C THR A 137 19.47 8.60 -7.50
N GLU A 138 20.07 7.75 -8.35
CA GLU A 138 21.32 7.01 -8.10
C GLU A 138 21.29 6.13 -6.85
N ALA A 139 20.11 5.95 -6.24
CA ALA A 139 19.92 5.14 -5.04
C ALA A 139 19.78 3.66 -5.37
N ASN A 140 20.33 2.80 -4.53
CA ASN A 140 19.95 1.39 -4.54
C ASN A 140 18.49 1.26 -4.09
N ILE A 141 17.68 0.57 -4.88
CA ILE A 141 16.25 0.46 -4.61
C ILE A 141 15.92 -0.95 -4.15
N ARG A 142 15.11 -1.05 -3.09
CA ARG A 142 14.33 -2.24 -2.77
C ARG A 142 12.86 -1.89 -2.87
N ALA A 143 12.08 -2.75 -3.51
CA ALA A 143 10.67 -2.46 -3.77
C ALA A 143 9.82 -3.73 -3.76
N SER A 144 8.57 -3.60 -3.32
CA SER A 144 7.65 -4.74 -3.25
C SER A 144 7.13 -5.12 -4.63
N ALA A 145 7.16 -6.42 -4.94
CA ALA A 145 6.55 -6.99 -6.15
C ALA A 145 5.29 -7.83 -5.83
N THR A 146 4.90 -7.88 -4.57
CA THR A 146 3.73 -8.60 -4.08
C THR A 146 2.83 -7.67 -3.25
N PRO A 147 1.66 -8.13 -2.77
CA PRO A 147 0.89 -7.34 -1.83
C PRO A 147 1.67 -6.99 -0.57
N THR A 148 1.74 -5.70 -0.23
CA THR A 148 2.45 -5.25 0.98
C THR A 148 1.46 -5.10 2.14
N GLY A 149 1.68 -5.72 3.30
CA GLY A 149 0.82 -5.60 4.48
C GLY A 149 0.47 -6.93 5.15
N ASN A 150 -0.78 -7.06 5.60
CA ASN A 150 -1.24 -8.19 6.41
C ASN A 150 -1.19 -9.54 5.67
N ALA A 151 -0.54 -10.54 6.26
CA ALA A 151 -0.42 -11.90 5.72
C ALA A 151 -1.77 -12.63 5.54
N LYS A 152 -2.76 -12.38 6.40
CA LYS A 152 -4.11 -12.95 6.26
C LYS A 152 -4.86 -12.41 5.04
N LEU A 153 -4.45 -11.25 4.53
CA LEU A 153 -4.98 -10.63 3.31
C LEU A 153 -4.09 -10.93 2.09
N GLY A 154 -3.13 -11.85 2.22
CA GLY A 154 -2.20 -12.23 1.15
C GLY A 154 -1.00 -11.30 0.97
N GLY A 155 -0.76 -10.40 1.93
CA GLY A 155 0.39 -9.50 1.90
C GLY A 155 1.60 -9.93 2.74
N ASN A 156 2.71 -9.23 2.59
CA ASN A 156 3.88 -9.35 3.46
C ASN A 156 4.61 -7.98 3.51
N TRP A 157 5.71 -7.87 4.24
CA TRP A 157 6.51 -6.63 4.30
C TRP A 157 7.87 -6.76 3.61
N GLU A 158 8.00 -7.74 2.74
CA GLU A 158 9.21 -8.01 1.98
C GLU A 158 9.30 -7.08 0.77
N LEU A 159 10.53 -6.74 0.43
CA LEU A 159 10.87 -5.93 -0.75
C LEU A 159 11.76 -6.78 -1.64
N GLU A 160 11.11 -7.53 -2.53
CA GLU A 160 11.68 -8.66 -3.26
C GLU A 160 12.51 -8.23 -4.46
N VAL A 161 12.20 -7.07 -5.03
CA VAL A 161 12.95 -6.51 -6.16
C VAL A 161 14.03 -5.58 -5.64
N THR A 162 15.28 -5.86 -6.03
CA THR A 162 16.44 -5.02 -5.73
C THR A 162 17.09 -4.53 -7.02
N VAL A 163 17.45 -3.23 -7.06
CA VAL A 163 18.22 -2.60 -8.14
C VAL A 163 19.38 -1.82 -7.53
N GLY A 164 20.58 -1.94 -8.11
CA GLY A 164 21.81 -1.34 -7.59
C GLY A 164 22.71 -2.34 -6.86
N ALA A 165 23.93 -1.94 -6.56
CA ALA A 165 24.95 -2.81 -5.96
C ALA A 165 24.73 -2.92 -4.44
N ASN A 166 24.02 -3.98 -4.02
CA ASN A 166 23.79 -4.38 -2.63
C ASN A 166 23.09 -3.31 -1.76
N CYS A 167 21.75 -3.24 -1.86
CA CYS A 167 20.95 -2.49 -0.89
C CYS A 167 20.97 -3.21 0.47
N LEU A 168 21.86 -2.78 1.38
CA LEU A 168 22.07 -3.39 2.70
C LEU A 168 21.19 -2.80 3.82
N SER A 169 20.29 -1.88 3.48
CA SER A 169 19.47 -1.22 4.50
C SER A 169 18.37 -2.13 5.05
N SER A 170 18.19 -2.08 6.38
CA SER A 170 17.11 -2.74 7.11
C SER A 170 15.75 -2.14 6.75
N LEU A 171 14.65 -2.82 7.05
CA LEU A 171 13.31 -2.24 6.88
C LEU A 171 13.06 -1.11 7.90
N ALA A 172 12.07 -0.26 7.62
CA ALA A 172 11.70 0.85 8.51
C ALA A 172 11.00 0.41 9.81
N PHE A 173 10.56 -0.84 9.88
CA PHE A 173 9.57 -1.29 10.87
C PHE A 173 10.02 -2.53 11.61
N ASN A 174 9.50 -2.68 12.83
CA ASN A 174 9.55 -3.95 13.54
C ASN A 174 8.49 -4.90 12.97
N LEU A 175 8.93 -5.96 12.27
CA LEU A 175 8.04 -6.94 11.62
C LEU A 175 7.15 -7.69 12.62
N GLU A 176 7.57 -7.86 13.87
CA GLU A 176 6.73 -8.45 14.91
C GLU A 176 5.56 -7.53 15.26
N SER A 177 5.81 -6.22 15.35
CA SER A 177 4.79 -5.22 15.64
C SER A 177 3.78 -5.04 14.50
N LEU A 178 4.19 -5.29 13.26
CA LEU A 178 3.34 -5.17 12.07
C LEU A 178 2.36 -6.34 11.87
N LYS A 179 2.45 -7.41 12.67
CA LYS A 179 1.48 -8.53 12.60
C LYS A 179 0.05 -8.08 12.85
N ASP A 180 -0.12 -7.00 13.61
CA ASP A 180 -1.43 -6.43 13.97
C ASP A 180 -1.93 -5.40 12.96
N TYR A 181 -1.11 -4.98 11.98
CA TYR A 181 -1.55 -4.09 10.92
C TYR A 181 -2.62 -4.77 10.08
N SER A 182 -3.85 -4.25 10.09
CA SER A 182 -5.05 -4.97 9.61
C SER A 182 -5.34 -4.84 8.12
N SER A 183 -4.46 -4.18 7.35
CA SER A 183 -4.71 -3.82 5.94
C SER A 183 -3.57 -4.25 5.02
N VAL A 184 -3.72 -3.99 3.73
CA VAL A 184 -2.68 -4.12 2.71
C VAL A 184 -2.61 -2.82 1.93
N LEU A 185 -1.43 -2.44 1.44
CA LEU A 185 -1.17 -1.18 0.74
C LEU A 185 -1.71 -1.18 -0.71
N LEU A 186 -2.71 -1.99 -1.01
CA LEU A 186 -3.36 -2.03 -2.33
C LEU A 186 -4.24 -0.80 -2.49
N THR A 187 -4.19 -0.15 -3.65
CA THR A 187 -5.24 0.82 -4.02
C THR A 187 -6.53 0.06 -4.30
N PRO A 188 -7.70 0.46 -3.75
CA PRO A 188 -8.98 -0.09 -4.19
C PRO A 188 -9.17 0.13 -5.69
N VAL A 189 -9.37 -0.95 -6.44
CA VAL A 189 -9.66 -0.89 -7.88
C VAL A 189 -11.08 -1.36 -8.11
N LEU A 190 -11.82 -0.63 -8.96
CA LEU A 190 -13.12 -1.10 -9.44
C LEU A 190 -12.89 -2.32 -10.34
N VAL A 191 -13.16 -3.51 -9.81
CA VAL A 191 -12.98 -4.78 -10.52
C VAL A 191 -14.21 -5.19 -11.35
N GLY A 192 -15.37 -4.57 -11.10
CA GLY A 192 -16.58 -4.78 -11.86
C GLY A 192 -17.77 -4.02 -11.27
N THR A 193 -18.85 -3.99 -12.03
CA THR A 193 -20.11 -3.36 -11.62
C THR A 193 -21.26 -4.30 -11.93
N TYR A 194 -22.34 -4.17 -11.18
CA TYR A 194 -23.59 -4.84 -11.47
C TYR A 194 -24.71 -3.86 -11.16
N ASP A 195 -25.49 -3.50 -12.17
CA ASP A 195 -26.63 -2.59 -12.02
C ASP A 195 -27.85 -3.39 -11.57
N THR A 196 -28.32 -3.13 -10.35
CA THR A 196 -29.54 -3.75 -9.85
C THR A 196 -30.77 -2.93 -10.29
N PRO A 197 -31.94 -3.54 -10.53
CA PRO A 197 -33.09 -2.83 -11.12
C PRO A 197 -33.65 -1.67 -10.28
N GLY A 198 -33.34 -1.63 -8.98
CA GLY A 198 -33.86 -0.67 -8.01
C GLY A 198 -32.79 0.23 -7.40
N TYR A 199 -33.05 0.65 -6.16
CA TYR A 199 -32.11 1.45 -5.38
C TYR A 199 -31.45 0.56 -4.33
N ALA A 200 -30.19 0.21 -4.54
CA ALA A 200 -29.40 -0.53 -3.57
C ALA A 200 -29.29 0.24 -2.23
N ARG A 201 -29.89 -0.30 -1.17
CA ARG A 201 -29.91 0.27 0.18
C ARG A 201 -28.85 -0.32 1.10
N ASN A 202 -28.53 -1.60 0.87
CA ASN A 202 -27.57 -2.33 1.67
C ASN A 202 -27.04 -3.53 0.87
N VAL A 203 -25.80 -3.92 1.15
CA VAL A 203 -25.19 -5.13 0.62
C VAL A 203 -24.53 -5.90 1.75
N GLN A 204 -24.65 -7.23 1.70
CA GLN A 204 -23.81 -8.11 2.48
C GLN A 204 -23.22 -9.18 1.56
N VAL A 205 -21.90 -9.39 1.69
CA VAL A 205 -21.20 -10.46 0.98
C VAL A 205 -21.01 -11.65 1.91
N VAL A 206 -21.42 -12.84 1.45
CA VAL A 206 -21.14 -14.11 2.12
C VAL A 206 -20.65 -15.09 1.07
N ASN A 207 -19.42 -15.59 1.26
CA ASN A 207 -18.69 -16.36 0.23
C ASN A 207 -18.65 -15.58 -1.09
N ASN A 208 -19.03 -16.21 -2.21
CA ASN A 208 -19.06 -15.58 -3.53
C ASN A 208 -20.42 -14.98 -3.89
N LEU A 209 -21.29 -14.71 -2.90
CA LEU A 209 -22.62 -14.13 -3.14
C LEU A 209 -22.72 -12.76 -2.49
N ALA A 210 -23.12 -11.76 -3.28
CA ALA A 210 -23.58 -10.47 -2.81
C ALA A 210 -25.11 -10.48 -2.68
N TYR A 211 -25.60 -10.24 -1.47
CA TYR A 211 -27.01 -10.06 -1.16
C TYR A 211 -27.28 -8.57 -1.12
N VAL A 212 -28.07 -8.05 -2.05
CA VAL A 212 -28.33 -6.61 -2.19
C VAL A 212 -29.79 -6.34 -1.90
N ALA A 213 -30.06 -5.56 -0.85
CA ALA A 213 -31.38 -5.02 -0.58
C ALA A 213 -31.66 -3.87 -1.55
N ASP A 214 -32.44 -4.13 -2.60
CA ASP A 214 -32.62 -3.27 -3.77
C ASP A 214 -33.95 -2.50 -3.76
N TYR A 215 -34.36 -2.07 -2.57
CA TYR A 215 -35.59 -1.32 -2.32
C TYR A 215 -36.84 -2.01 -2.90
N ARG A 216 -37.58 -1.36 -3.81
CA ARG A 216 -38.83 -1.88 -4.41
C ARG A 216 -38.61 -3.09 -5.31
N SER A 217 -37.37 -3.33 -5.74
CA SER A 217 -36.98 -4.50 -6.52
C SER A 217 -36.70 -5.72 -5.65
N GLY A 218 -36.74 -5.56 -4.32
CA GLY A 218 -36.56 -6.64 -3.35
C GLY A 218 -35.10 -7.05 -3.15
N LEU A 219 -34.89 -8.29 -2.75
CA LEU A 219 -33.53 -8.81 -2.54
C LEU A 219 -32.98 -9.32 -3.88
N GLN A 220 -31.77 -8.87 -4.25
CA GLN A 220 -30.99 -9.43 -5.35
C GLN A 220 -29.89 -10.32 -4.77
N ILE A 221 -29.71 -11.51 -5.33
CA ILE A 221 -28.64 -12.44 -4.95
C ILE A 221 -27.73 -12.59 -6.17
N ILE A 222 -26.52 -12.04 -6.09
CA ILE A 222 -25.60 -11.91 -7.22
C ILE A 222 -24.36 -12.78 -6.92
N ASP A 223 -24.01 -13.66 -7.85
CA ASP A 223 -22.75 -14.39 -7.84
C ASP A 223 -21.62 -13.48 -8.33
N ILE A 224 -20.63 -13.30 -7.46
CA ILE A 224 -19.44 -12.48 -7.65
C ILE A 224 -18.17 -13.35 -7.71
N THR A 225 -18.29 -14.64 -8.01
CA THR A 225 -17.14 -15.56 -8.19
C THR A 225 -16.15 -15.02 -9.21
N ASN A 226 -16.65 -14.40 -10.30
CA ASN A 226 -15.86 -13.56 -11.18
C ASN A 226 -16.27 -12.09 -10.96
N PRO A 227 -15.49 -11.29 -10.19
CA PRO A 227 -15.84 -9.90 -9.91
C PRO A 227 -15.97 -9.02 -11.16
N ALA A 228 -15.28 -9.37 -12.25
CA ALA A 228 -15.36 -8.65 -13.53
C ALA A 228 -16.63 -8.96 -14.34
N SER A 229 -17.37 -10.01 -13.96
CA SER A 229 -18.63 -10.38 -14.62
C SER A 229 -19.61 -10.98 -13.60
N PRO A 230 -20.17 -10.17 -12.68
CA PRO A 230 -21.15 -10.67 -11.72
C PRO A 230 -22.43 -11.17 -12.41
N VAL A 231 -23.09 -12.18 -11.85
CA VAL A 231 -24.27 -12.83 -12.44
C VAL A 231 -25.40 -12.94 -11.43
N LEU A 232 -26.61 -12.54 -11.80
CA LEU A 232 -27.79 -12.75 -10.96
C LEU A 232 -28.04 -14.26 -10.75
N LYS A 233 -28.06 -14.70 -9.49
CA LYS A 233 -28.45 -16.08 -9.12
C LYS A 233 -29.92 -16.20 -8.74
N GLY A 234 -30.51 -15.12 -8.22
CA GLY A 234 -31.90 -15.13 -7.82
C GLY A 234 -32.38 -13.81 -7.28
N THR A 235 -33.69 -13.70 -7.14
CA THR A 235 -34.36 -12.54 -6.57
C THR A 235 -35.42 -12.98 -5.57
N TYR A 236 -35.75 -12.09 -4.64
CA TYR A 236 -36.93 -12.22 -3.82
C TYR A 236 -37.72 -10.92 -3.82
N SER A 237 -38.98 -11.00 -4.26
CA SER A 237 -39.87 -9.85 -4.37
C SER A 237 -40.30 -9.33 -2.99
N GLY A 238 -40.38 -8.01 -2.86
CA GLY A 238 -40.75 -7.31 -1.63
C GLY A 238 -40.00 -5.98 -1.54
N ASN A 239 -40.24 -5.18 -0.51
CA ASN A 239 -39.42 -4.00 -0.23
C ASN A 239 -38.23 -4.39 0.66
N ALA A 240 -37.02 -4.37 0.12
CA ALA A 240 -35.81 -4.67 0.85
C ALA A 240 -35.07 -3.39 1.27
N TRP A 241 -35.07 -3.09 2.57
CA TRP A 241 -34.33 -1.93 3.12
C TRP A 241 -32.95 -2.30 3.67
N ASN A 242 -32.83 -3.52 4.18
CA ASN A 242 -31.61 -4.02 4.79
C ASN A 242 -31.56 -5.54 4.60
N VAL A 243 -30.36 -6.10 4.52
CA VAL A 243 -30.15 -7.53 4.54
C VAL A 243 -29.08 -7.91 5.56
N GLN A 244 -29.37 -8.94 6.34
CA GLN A 244 -28.39 -9.59 7.19
C GLN A 244 -28.36 -11.08 6.89
N VAL A 245 -27.20 -11.65 6.60
CA VAL A 245 -27.00 -13.08 6.37
C VAL A 245 -26.31 -13.67 7.59
N VAL A 246 -26.95 -14.67 8.22
CA VAL A 246 -26.43 -15.42 9.38
C VAL A 246 -26.52 -16.91 9.08
N GLY A 247 -25.37 -17.57 8.98
CA GLY A 247 -25.29 -18.94 8.51
C GLY A 247 -25.88 -19.06 7.11
N ASN A 248 -26.91 -19.90 6.97
CA ASN A 248 -27.58 -20.16 5.68
C ASN A 248 -28.89 -19.36 5.51
N LEU A 249 -29.13 -18.35 6.35
CA LEU A 249 -30.36 -17.55 6.33
C LEU A 249 -30.04 -16.11 5.99
N ALA A 250 -30.83 -15.52 5.09
CA ALA A 250 -30.85 -14.08 4.85
C ALA A 250 -32.12 -13.49 5.45
N TYR A 251 -31.94 -12.50 6.31
CA TYR A 251 -32.98 -11.72 6.96
C TYR A 251 -33.11 -10.41 6.20
N VAL A 252 -34.30 -10.16 5.64
CA VAL A 252 -34.56 -8.93 4.90
C VAL A 252 -35.53 -8.09 5.70
N LYS A 253 -35.14 -6.85 5.98
CA LYS A 253 -36.04 -5.89 6.62
C LYS A 253 -36.95 -5.29 5.57
N GLU A 254 -38.21 -5.66 5.62
CA GLU A 254 -39.32 -4.92 5.00
C GLU A 254 -40.03 -4.06 6.07
N LEU A 255 -41.05 -3.28 5.68
CA LEU A 255 -41.96 -2.59 6.60
C LEU A 255 -42.55 -3.52 7.69
N ILE A 256 -42.46 -4.84 7.52
CA ILE A 256 -42.70 -5.91 8.49
C ILE A 256 -41.48 -6.86 8.46
N ILE A 257 -41.00 -7.35 9.61
CA ILE A 257 -39.87 -8.30 9.67
C ILE A 257 -40.32 -9.65 9.08
N LEU A 258 -39.79 -10.03 7.91
CA LEU A 258 -39.99 -11.35 7.31
C LEU A 258 -38.79 -12.26 7.61
N LEU A 259 -39.06 -13.42 8.21
CA LEU A 259 -38.09 -14.50 8.41
C LEU A 259 -38.09 -15.40 7.17
N MET A 260 -37.00 -15.42 6.42
CA MET A 260 -36.89 -16.23 5.21
C MET A 260 -35.84 -17.32 5.34
N ARG A 261 -36.23 -18.55 4.97
CA ARG A 261 -35.30 -19.66 4.68
C ARG A 261 -34.99 -19.67 3.19
N LEU A 262 -33.78 -19.23 2.82
CA LEU A 262 -33.25 -19.49 1.49
C LEU A 262 -32.65 -20.90 1.47
N TRP A 263 -33.27 -21.82 0.72
CA TRP A 263 -32.65 -23.10 0.44
C TRP A 263 -31.54 -22.88 -0.58
N MET A 264 -30.28 -22.90 -0.14
CA MET A 264 -29.15 -23.05 -1.05
C MET A 264 -29.15 -24.50 -1.56
N CYS A 265 -29.56 -24.71 -2.81
CA CYS A 265 -29.31 -25.98 -3.49
C CYS A 265 -27.80 -26.25 -3.51
N LYS A 266 -27.38 -27.36 -2.91
CA LYS A 266 -26.06 -27.96 -3.15
C LYS A 266 -25.98 -28.32 -4.64
N TRP A 267 -24.98 -27.79 -5.33
CA TRP A 267 -24.49 -28.35 -6.59
C TRP A 267 -23.40 -29.37 -6.26
#